data_AF-A0AAD5G8S4-F1
#
_entry.id   AF-A0AAD5G8S4-F1
#
_cell.length_a   1.000
_cell.length_b   1.000
_cell.length_c   1.000
_cell.angle_alpha   90.00
_cell.angle_beta   90.00
_cell.angle_gamma   90.00
#
_symmetry.space_group_name_H-M   'P 1'
#
loop_
_entity.id
_entity.type
_entity.pdbx_description
1 polymer ?
#
loop_
_entity_poly.entity_id
_entity_poly.type
_entity_poly.pdbx_seq_one_letter_code
_entity_poly.pdbx_strand_id
1 'polypeptide(L)'
;MLPLALLDTIHLMHGIRQLQSGWADGPAYITQCPIQTGQSYVHNFTIIGQRGTLWYHAHVSWIRATLYGPIVIFPRRNTSYPFVKPYKEVPIIFGEWWKADTEAVISQALQTGAGPNNSDAFTINGLPGPLYNCSSPKGI
;
A
#
# COMPACT_ATOMS: atom_id res chain seq x y z
N MET A 1 -10.36 21.33 -16.96
CA MET A 1 -9.33 20.45 -16.36
C MET A 1 -9.99 19.81 -15.15
N LEU A 2 -10.48 18.57 -15.25
CA LEU A 2 -11.08 17.91 -14.09
C LEU A 2 -9.96 17.66 -13.05
N PRO A 3 -10.20 17.93 -11.76
CA PRO A 3 -9.23 17.60 -10.73
C PRO A 3 -9.00 16.10 -10.74
N LEU A 4 -7.73 15.68 -10.75
CA LEU A 4 -7.29 14.27 -10.73
C LEU A 4 -7.66 13.54 -9.42
N ALA A 5 -8.45 14.17 -8.54
CA ALA A 5 -8.68 13.78 -7.14
C ALA A 5 -9.93 12.92 -6.90
N LEU A 6 -10.52 12.30 -7.93
CA LEU A 6 -11.75 11.48 -7.79
C LEU A 6 -11.63 10.09 -8.44
N LEU A 7 -10.43 9.50 -8.37
CA LEU A 7 -10.17 8.15 -8.86
C LEU A 7 -9.55 7.32 -7.71
N ASP A 8 -10.41 6.67 -6.94
CA ASP A 8 -10.04 5.82 -5.82
C ASP A 8 -9.75 4.38 -6.31
N THR A 9 -8.57 4.14 -6.91
CA THR A 9 -8.19 2.75 -7.22
C THR A 9 -7.77 2.03 -5.95
N ILE A 10 -8.66 1.21 -5.38
CA ILE A 10 -8.30 0.27 -4.32
C ILE A 10 -7.59 -0.96 -4.94
N HIS A 11 -6.39 -1.23 -4.41
CA HIS A 11 -5.61 -2.49 -4.38
C HIS A 11 -4.88 -3.02 -5.63
N LEU A 12 -3.53 -2.95 -5.58
CA LEU A 12 -2.63 -3.99 -6.10
C LEU A 12 -2.27 -5.01 -5.04
N MET A 13 -2.19 -6.27 -5.45
CA MET A 13 -1.62 -7.35 -4.66
C MET A 13 -0.12 -7.50 -4.92
N HIS A 14 0.71 -6.72 -4.23
CA HIS A 14 2.15 -6.74 -4.47
C HIS A 14 2.74 -8.12 -4.19
N GLY A 15 3.28 -8.73 -5.25
CA GLY A 15 3.92 -10.04 -5.21
C GLY A 15 2.98 -11.22 -5.45
N ILE A 16 1.65 -11.04 -5.54
CA ILE A 16 0.76 -12.13 -6.00
C ILE A 16 0.93 -12.31 -7.51
N ARG A 17 1.09 -13.54 -7.97
CA ARG A 17 1.44 -13.84 -9.37
C ARG A 17 0.33 -13.58 -10.39
N GLN A 18 -0.91 -13.39 -9.94
CA GLN A 18 -2.08 -13.14 -10.80
C GLN A 18 -2.18 -14.10 -12.02
N LEU A 19 -1.94 -15.39 -11.78
CA LEU A 19 -1.96 -16.39 -12.85
C LEU A 19 -3.35 -16.44 -13.48
N GLN A 20 -3.41 -16.19 -14.79
CA GLN A 20 -4.67 -16.13 -15.56
C GLN A 20 -5.69 -15.12 -15.00
N SER A 21 -5.25 -14.13 -14.22
CA SER A 21 -6.11 -13.15 -13.55
C SER A 21 -5.52 -11.74 -13.64
N GLY A 22 -4.80 -11.44 -14.72
CA GLY A 22 -4.08 -10.16 -14.90
C GLY A 22 -4.97 -8.92 -14.83
N TRP A 23 -6.26 -9.02 -15.14
CA TRP A 23 -7.22 -7.92 -14.97
C TRP A 23 -7.40 -7.50 -13.51
N ALA A 24 -7.15 -8.42 -12.56
CA ALA A 24 -7.26 -8.17 -11.12
C ALA A 24 -5.93 -7.77 -10.49
N ASP A 25 -4.86 -7.61 -11.29
CA ASP A 25 -3.57 -7.12 -10.82
C ASP A 25 -3.72 -5.70 -10.29
N GLY A 26 -4.13 -4.78 -11.17
CA GLY A 26 -4.68 -3.47 -10.85
C GLY A 26 -3.84 -2.20 -11.16
N PRO A 27 -2.63 -2.24 -11.78
CA PRO A 27 -1.93 -1.00 -12.10
C PRO A 27 -2.78 -0.15 -13.06
N ALA A 28 -3.07 1.07 -12.62
CA ALA A 28 -3.88 2.01 -13.40
C ALA A 28 -3.26 2.24 -14.77
N TYR A 29 -4.11 2.19 -15.81
CA TYR A 29 -3.75 2.35 -17.22
C TYR A 29 -2.85 1.25 -17.81
N ILE A 30 -2.57 0.18 -17.06
CA ILE A 30 -1.87 -1.01 -17.58
C ILE A 30 -2.84 -2.20 -17.66
N THR A 31 -3.43 -2.60 -16.52
CA THR A 31 -4.33 -3.77 -16.47
C THR A 31 -5.79 -3.38 -16.26
N GLN A 32 -6.05 -2.18 -15.74
CA GLN A 32 -7.40 -1.65 -15.55
C GLN A 32 -7.44 -0.13 -15.61
N CYS A 33 -8.62 0.43 -15.89
CA CYS A 33 -8.90 1.84 -15.65
C CYS A 33 -9.03 2.10 -14.14
N PRO A 34 -8.68 3.32 -13.65
CA PRO A 34 -8.92 3.69 -12.27
C PRO A 34 -10.40 3.59 -11.89
N ILE A 35 -10.68 3.13 -10.66
CA ILE A 35 -12.04 3.05 -10.15
C ILE A 35 -12.49 4.47 -9.79
N GLN A 36 -13.63 4.90 -10.33
CA GLN A 36 -14.14 6.25 -10.08
C GLN A 36 -14.80 6.34 -8.71
N THR A 37 -14.79 7.52 -8.10
CA THR A 37 -15.50 7.77 -6.84
C THR A 37 -16.97 7.34 -6.95
N GLY A 38 -17.43 6.58 -5.95
CA GLY A 38 -18.79 6.01 -5.91
C GLY A 38 -18.99 4.73 -6.72
N GLN A 39 -17.96 4.25 -7.42
CA GLN A 39 -17.98 2.94 -8.09
C GLN A 39 -17.34 1.87 -7.20
N SER A 40 -17.62 0.61 -7.54
CA SER A 40 -17.01 -0.54 -6.87
C SER A 40 -16.47 -1.52 -7.91
N TYR A 41 -15.40 -2.22 -7.54
CA TYR A 41 -14.81 -3.25 -8.37
C TYR A 41 -14.41 -4.43 -7.49
N VAL A 42 -14.58 -5.64 -8.01
CA VAL A 42 -14.27 -6.88 -7.29
C VAL A 42 -13.02 -7.49 -7.90
N HIS A 43 -11.92 -7.49 -7.14
CA HIS A 43 -10.71 -8.23 -7.50
C HIS A 43 -10.92 -9.71 -7.16
N ASN A 44 -11.09 -10.54 -8.19
CA ASN A 44 -11.23 -11.99 -8.05
C ASN A 44 -10.03 -12.70 -8.69
N PHE A 45 -9.23 -13.35 -7.86
CA PHE A 45 -8.04 -14.10 -8.27
C PHE A 45 -7.78 -15.26 -7.31
N THR A 46 -6.98 -16.22 -7.76
CA THR A 46 -6.58 -17.38 -6.94
C THR A 46 -5.09 -17.34 -6.65
N ILE A 47 -4.73 -17.48 -5.38
CA ILE A 47 -3.33 -17.56 -4.95
C ILE A 47 -2.83 -18.99 -5.14
N ILE A 48 -1.85 -19.18 -6.02
CA ILE A 48 -1.31 -20.49 -6.40
C ILE A 48 0.17 -20.57 -6.04
N GLY A 49 0.50 -21.51 -5.14
CA GLY A 49 1.90 -21.85 -4.83
C GLY A 49 2.69 -20.74 -4.13
N GLN A 50 2.01 -19.79 -3.47
CA GLN A 50 2.64 -18.73 -2.70
C GLN A 50 2.31 -18.88 -1.20
N ARG A 51 3.27 -18.53 -0.36
CA ARG A 51 3.17 -18.54 1.11
C ARG A 51 4.12 -17.47 1.66
N GLY A 52 3.80 -16.93 2.83
CA GLY A 52 4.60 -15.90 3.50
C GLY A 52 3.92 -14.53 3.49
N THR A 53 4.73 -13.48 3.67
CA THR A 53 4.25 -12.10 3.79
C THR A 53 4.37 -11.39 2.45
N LEU A 54 3.23 -10.94 1.95
CA LEU A 54 3.06 -10.01 0.85
C LEU A 54 2.39 -8.75 1.41
N TRP A 55 1.97 -7.85 0.52
CA TRP A 55 1.27 -6.64 0.91
C TRP A 55 0.41 -6.13 -0.24
N TYR A 56 -0.56 -5.29 0.07
CA TYR A 56 -1.30 -4.53 -0.91
C TYR A 56 -0.94 -3.05 -0.83
N HIS A 57 -1.14 -2.35 -1.94
CA HIS A 57 -1.10 -0.89 -1.96
C HIS A 57 -1.89 -0.32 -3.13
N ALA A 58 -2.29 0.95 -3.06
CA ALA A 58 -2.80 1.66 -4.23
C ALA A 58 -1.71 1.74 -5.32
N HIS A 59 -2.11 1.64 -6.58
CA HIS A 59 -1.19 1.72 -7.73
C HIS A 59 -1.67 2.74 -8.76
N VAL A 60 -2.10 3.88 -8.22
CA VAL A 60 -2.40 5.09 -8.96
C VAL A 60 -1.79 6.26 -8.20
N SER A 61 -1.08 7.12 -8.92
CA SER A 61 -0.39 8.28 -8.37
C SER A 61 0.45 7.96 -7.11
N TRP A 62 0.42 8.83 -6.09
CA TRP A 62 1.17 8.67 -4.83
C TRP A 62 0.30 8.18 -3.67
N ILE A 63 -0.91 7.69 -3.95
CA ILE A 63 -1.88 7.21 -2.95
C ILE A 63 -1.33 6.02 -2.12
N ARG A 64 -0.33 5.29 -2.63
CA ARG A 64 0.42 4.27 -1.86
C ARG A 64 1.04 4.82 -0.57
N ALA A 65 1.24 6.12 -0.45
CA ALA A 65 1.76 6.74 0.78
C ALA A 65 0.82 6.56 2.00
N THR A 66 -0.48 6.33 1.78
CA THR A 66 -1.46 6.14 2.85
C THR A 66 -2.31 4.87 2.69
N LEU A 67 -2.52 4.40 1.46
CA LEU A 67 -3.31 3.21 1.17
C LEU A 67 -2.40 2.01 0.89
N TYR A 68 -2.12 1.24 1.94
CA TYR A 68 -1.35 0.00 1.90
C TYR A 68 -1.62 -0.86 3.13
N GLY A 69 -1.21 -2.12 3.09
CA GLY A 69 -1.33 -3.03 4.23
C GLY A 69 -0.76 -4.42 3.95
N PRO A 70 -0.57 -5.24 4.99
CA PRO A 70 0.09 -6.52 4.85
C PRO A 70 -0.89 -7.60 4.37
N ILE A 71 -0.39 -8.57 3.62
CA ILE A 71 -1.10 -9.79 3.24
C ILE A 71 -0.28 -10.96 3.75
N VAL A 72 -0.84 -11.74 4.68
CA VAL A 72 -0.15 -12.91 5.21
C VAL A 72 -0.80 -14.17 4.65
N ILE A 73 -0.05 -14.92 3.84
CA ILE A 73 -0.49 -16.20 3.28
C ILE A 73 0.08 -17.32 4.14
N PHE A 74 -0.77 -17.85 5.02
CA PHE A 74 -0.42 -18.97 5.88
C PHE A 74 -0.21 -20.27 5.09
N PRO A 75 0.50 -21.26 5.67
CA PRO A 75 0.53 -22.61 5.12
C PRO A 75 -0.88 -23.16 4.90
N ARG A 76 -1.03 -24.03 3.89
CA ARG A 76 -2.30 -24.72 3.66
C ARG A 76 -2.67 -25.53 4.90
N ARG A 77 -3.97 -25.77 5.09
CA ARG A 77 -4.44 -26.70 6.13
C ARG A 77 -3.67 -28.02 6.02
N ASN A 78 -3.20 -28.53 7.15
CA ASN A 78 -2.38 -29.75 7.26
C ASN A 78 -0.94 -29.65 6.72
N THR A 79 -0.44 -28.45 6.44
CA THR A 79 1.00 -28.21 6.22
C THR A 79 1.56 -27.31 7.31
N SER A 80 2.73 -27.66 7.85
CA SER A 80 3.43 -26.83 8.82
C SER A 80 4.37 -25.84 8.13
N TYR A 81 4.83 -24.85 8.89
CA TYR A 81 6.02 -24.10 8.51
C TYR A 81 7.22 -25.06 8.34
N PRO A 82 8.23 -24.69 7.53
CA PRO A 82 9.48 -25.43 7.44
C PRO A 82 10.38 -25.22 8.67
N PHE A 83 9.88 -24.50 9.68
CA PHE A 83 10.52 -24.16 10.95
C PHE A 83 9.50 -24.30 12.09
N VAL A 84 9.96 -24.19 13.33
CA VAL A 84 9.10 -24.28 14.53
C VAL A 84 8.04 -23.17 14.49
N LYS A 85 6.77 -23.55 14.66
CA LYS A 85 5.65 -22.60 14.64
C LYS A 85 5.92 -21.46 15.64
N PRO A 86 5.93 -20.20 15.20
CA PRO A 86 6.17 -19.08 16.10
C PRO A 86 5.03 -18.93 17.11
N TYR A 87 5.35 -18.43 18.30
CA TYR A 87 4.36 -18.13 19.33
C TYR A 87 3.41 -17.01 18.91
N LYS A 88 3.94 -15.97 18.26
CA LYS A 88 3.19 -14.83 17.71
C LYS A 88 3.83 -14.36 16.41
N GLU A 89 3.00 -13.85 15.51
CA GLU A 89 3.39 -13.22 14.26
C GLU A 89 2.80 -11.81 14.24
N VAL A 90 3.65 -10.80 14.04
CA VAL A 90 3.23 -9.38 14.05
C VAL A 90 3.76 -8.71 12.78
N PRO A 91 2.89 -8.20 11.89
CA PRO A 91 3.33 -7.42 10.76
C PRO A 91 4.00 -6.12 11.21
N ILE A 92 5.17 -5.84 10.66
CA ILE A 92 5.88 -4.57 10.82
C ILE A 92 5.98 -3.94 9.45
N ILE A 93 5.37 -2.78 9.29
CA ILE A 93 5.28 -2.05 8.02
C ILE A 93 6.04 -0.75 8.18
N PHE A 94 6.99 -0.52 7.27
CA PHE A 94 7.69 0.74 7.19
C PHE A 94 6.98 1.64 6.19
N GLY A 95 6.80 2.90 6.56
CA GLY A 95 6.14 3.89 5.71
C GLY A 95 6.75 5.27 5.88
N GLU A 96 6.23 6.20 5.11
CA GLU A 96 6.60 7.62 5.14
C GLU A 96 5.33 8.45 5.33
N TRP A 97 5.49 9.62 5.95
CA TRP A 97 4.40 10.54 6.24
C TRP A 97 4.78 11.95 5.80
N TRP A 98 3.86 12.62 5.12
CA TRP A 98 3.95 14.04 4.75
C TRP A 98 2.83 14.80 5.47
N LYS A 99 3.13 16.02 5.92
CA LYS A 99 2.10 16.96 6.40
C LYS A 99 1.31 17.55 5.24
N ALA A 100 1.96 17.72 4.09
CA ALA A 100 1.30 18.13 2.86
C ALA A 100 0.53 16.97 2.24
N ASP A 101 -0.51 17.28 1.47
CA ASP A 101 -1.18 16.30 0.62
C ASP A 101 -0.17 15.70 -0.37
N THR A 102 -0.03 14.37 -0.36
CA THR A 102 0.90 13.64 -1.21
C THR A 102 0.62 13.86 -2.69
N GLU A 103 -0.64 14.08 -3.07
CA GLU A 103 -1.00 14.41 -4.46
C GLU A 103 -0.54 15.82 -4.85
N ALA A 104 -0.53 16.76 -3.90
CA ALA A 104 0.03 18.09 -4.12
C ALA A 104 1.56 18.04 -4.27
N VAL A 105 2.25 17.20 -3.47
CA VAL A 105 3.70 17.01 -3.54
C VAL A 105 4.11 16.47 -4.92
N ILE A 106 3.45 15.42 -5.40
CA ILE A 106 3.76 14.87 -6.73
C ILE A 106 3.35 15.83 -7.85
N SER A 107 2.21 16.53 -7.72
CA SER A 107 1.78 17.52 -8.71
C SER A 107 2.80 18.65 -8.87
N GLN A 108 3.36 19.15 -7.77
CA GLN A 108 4.41 20.17 -7.79
C GLN A 108 5.69 19.65 -8.46
N ALA A 109 6.12 18.42 -8.12
CA ALA A 109 7.31 17.81 -8.72
C ALA A 109 7.15 17.64 -10.23
N LEU A 110 5.98 17.18 -10.69
CA LEU A 110 5.67 17.03 -12.11
C LEU A 110 5.61 18.38 -12.86
N GLN A 111 5.11 19.44 -12.23
CA GLN A 111 5.06 20.77 -12.84
C GLN A 111 6.43 21.43 -12.94
N THR A 112 7.26 21.27 -11.92
CA THR A 112 8.58 21.92 -11.84
C THR A 112 9.69 21.11 -12.52
N GLY A 113 9.50 19.79 -12.67
CA GLY A 113 10.54 18.86 -13.11
C GLY A 113 11.61 18.58 -12.05
N ALA A 114 11.47 19.13 -10.85
CA ALA A 114 12.36 18.89 -9.73
C ALA A 114 11.95 17.64 -8.93
N GLY A 115 12.84 17.16 -8.05
CA GLY A 115 12.52 16.07 -7.14
C GLY A 115 11.38 16.45 -6.16
N PRO A 116 10.56 15.48 -5.73
CA PRO A 116 9.55 15.72 -4.71
C PRO A 116 10.19 16.05 -3.35
N ASN A 117 9.46 16.78 -2.51
CA ASN A 117 9.91 17.06 -1.15
C ASN A 117 10.06 15.76 -0.34
N ASN A 118 11.09 15.73 0.52
CA ASN A 118 11.28 14.63 1.47
C ASN A 118 10.08 14.51 2.42
N SER A 119 9.88 13.30 2.95
CA SER A 119 8.88 13.02 3.99
C SER A 119 9.18 13.78 5.29
N ASP A 120 8.12 14.18 5.99
CA ASP A 120 8.21 14.81 7.30
C ASP A 120 8.57 13.79 8.39
N ALA A 121 8.16 12.53 8.22
CA ALA A 121 8.47 11.47 9.16
C ALA A 121 8.51 10.07 8.50
N PHE A 122 9.38 9.22 9.03
CA PHE A 122 9.30 7.77 8.81
C PHE A 122 8.37 7.15 9.85
N THR A 123 7.63 6.11 9.45
CA THR A 123 6.65 5.46 10.30
C THR A 123 6.88 3.96 10.41
N ILE A 124 6.57 3.41 11.59
CA ILE A 124 6.45 1.98 11.83
C ILE A 124 4.98 1.72 12.15
N ASN A 125 4.32 0.90 11.33
CA ASN A 125 2.88 0.64 11.40
C ASN A 125 2.05 1.95 11.42
N GLY A 126 2.45 2.94 10.63
CA GLY A 126 1.79 4.24 10.53
C GLY A 126 2.10 5.23 11.66
N LEU A 127 2.94 4.85 12.63
CA LEU A 127 3.32 5.71 13.75
C LEU A 127 4.75 6.26 13.58
N PRO A 128 4.96 7.59 13.66
CA PRO A 128 6.29 8.19 13.58
C PRO A 128 7.25 7.79 14.72
N GLY A 129 6.71 7.37 15.86
CA GLY A 129 7.49 7.10 17.07
C GLY A 129 7.87 8.37 17.85
N PRO A 130 8.65 8.26 18.93
CA PRO A 130 8.79 9.33 19.93
C PRO A 130 9.74 10.47 19.54
N LEU A 131 10.50 10.33 18.44
CA LEU A 131 11.52 11.30 18.03
C LEU A 131 10.97 12.46 17.20
N TYR A 132 9.72 12.36 16.74
CA TYR A 132 9.05 13.42 16.02
C TYR A 132 8.20 14.26 16.98
N ASN A 133 7.99 15.53 16.64
CA ASN A 133 7.14 16.40 17.44
C ASN A 133 5.69 15.90 17.42
N CYS A 134 4.99 15.97 18.55
CA CYS A 134 3.60 15.54 18.73
C CYS A 134 3.31 14.02 18.55
N SER A 135 4.32 13.14 18.56
CA SER A 135 4.13 11.70 18.37
C SER A 135 4.58 10.82 19.55
N SER A 136 5.07 11.44 20.63
CA SER A 136 5.29 10.73 21.90
C SER A 136 3.94 10.38 22.55
N PRO A 137 3.77 9.17 23.13
CA PRO A 137 2.54 8.78 23.83
C PRO A 137 2.27 9.59 25.11
N LYS A 138 3.12 10.57 25.45
CA LYS A 138 2.90 11.53 26.52
C LYS A 138 3.16 12.93 26.00
N GLY A 139 2.10 13.75 25.95
CA GLY A 139 2.25 15.18 26.17
C GLY A 139 2.67 15.41 27.62
N ILE A 140 3.97 15.60 27.82
CA ILE A 140 4.56 16.37 28.92
C ILE A 140 5.56 17.31 28.24
#